data_AF-A0A497KNC7-F1
#
_entry.id   AF-A0A497KNC7-F1
#
_cell.length_a   1.000
_cell.length_b   1.000
_cell.length_c   1.000
_cell.angle_alpha   90.00
_cell.angle_beta   90.00
_cell.angle_gamma   90.00
#
_symmetry.space_group_name_H-M   'P 1'
#
loop_
_entity.id
_entity.type
_entity.pdbx_description
1 polymer ?
#
loop_
_entity_poly.entity_id
_entity_poly.type
_entity_poly.pdbx_seq_one_letter_code
_entity_poly.pdbx_strand_id
1 'polypeptide(L)'
;MVNYLEGWVYALLAVICWGFEAIIVKAAGDGVDPMTGTGIGCVAAGAIFLVYLAVSGRITGAVLSRSGMLYGLAGVVSFAIGHYLYYTAINKSGAALSASLVATYPLLTVIIAALFFGEPVTLRSGIGTLLIVIGGLVLLF
;
A
#
# COMPACT_ATOMS: atom_id res chain seq x y z
N MET A 1 -4.47 3.54 -25.10
CA MET A 1 -5.70 3.83 -24.33
C MET A 1 -5.59 3.14 -22.99
N VAL A 2 -5.93 3.80 -21.89
CA VAL A 2 -5.92 3.19 -20.55
C VAL A 2 -7.07 2.19 -20.46
N ASN A 3 -6.78 0.91 -20.17
CA ASN A 3 -7.82 -0.10 -19.99
C ASN A 3 -8.29 -0.09 -18.53
N TYR A 4 -9.35 0.69 -18.26
CA TYR A 4 -9.89 0.86 -16.91
C TYR A 4 -10.36 -0.46 -16.29
N LEU A 5 -10.89 -1.40 -17.09
CA LEU A 5 -11.40 -2.68 -16.59
C LEU A 5 -10.26 -3.56 -16.04
N GLU A 6 -9.16 -3.67 -16.81
CA GLU A 6 -7.98 -4.40 -16.35
C GLU A 6 -7.41 -3.76 -15.07
N GLY A 7 -7.30 -2.43 -15.02
CA GLY A 7 -6.85 -1.71 -13.84
C GLY A 7 -7.69 -1.99 -12.60
N TRP A 8 -9.02 -2.03 -12.74
CA TRP A 8 -9.92 -2.37 -11.64
C TRP A 8 -9.74 -3.80 -11.15
N VAL A 9 -9.55 -4.76 -12.06
CA VAL A 9 -9.29 -6.16 -11.67
C VAL A 9 -8.02 -6.26 -10.82
N TYR A 10 -6.92 -5.64 -11.25
CA TYR A 10 -5.68 -5.63 -10.45
C TYR A 10 -5.85 -4.95 -9.09
N ALA A 11 -6.61 -3.84 -9.03
CA ALA A 11 -6.89 -3.16 -7.77
C ALA A 11 -7.72 -4.03 -6.81
N LEU A 12 -8.74 -4.74 -7.32
CA LEU A 12 -9.56 -5.64 -6.51
C LEU A 12 -8.75 -6.82 -5.97
N LEU A 13 -7.90 -7.42 -6.80
CA LEU A 13 -6.99 -8.47 -6.36
C LEU A 13 -6.02 -7.96 -5.28
N ALA A 14 -5.51 -6.74 -5.43
CA ALA A 14 -4.64 -6.13 -4.43
C ALA A 14 -5.35 -5.95 -3.07
N VAL A 15 -6.60 -5.46 -3.06
CA VAL A 15 -7.37 -5.29 -1.82
C VAL A 15 -7.64 -6.62 -1.13
N ILE A 16 -7.84 -7.71 -1.88
CA ILE A 16 -7.97 -9.06 -1.29
C ILE A 16 -6.66 -9.45 -0.57
N CYS A 17 -5.51 -9.28 -1.23
CA CYS A 17 -4.22 -9.56 -0.63
C CYS A 17 -3.97 -8.75 0.65
N TRP A 18 -4.28 -7.45 0.64
CA TRP A 18 -4.12 -6.56 1.80
C TRP A 18 -5.09 -6.92 2.94
N GLY A 19 -6.30 -7.37 2.61
CA GLY A 19 -7.24 -7.89 3.59
C GLY A 19 -6.71 -9.12 4.32
N PHE A 20 -6.14 -10.09 3.58
CA PHE A 20 -5.50 -11.26 4.19
C PHE A 20 -4.26 -10.88 5.01
N GLU A 21 -3.43 -9.97 4.51
CA GLU A 21 -2.24 -9.49 5.21
C GLU A 21 -2.58 -8.99 6.61
N ALA A 22 -3.59 -8.12 6.75
CA ALA A 22 -3.98 -7.56 8.04
C ALA A 22 -4.37 -8.64 9.07
N ILE A 23 -5.06 -9.69 8.60
CA ILE A 23 -5.45 -10.83 9.45
C ILE A 23 -4.25 -11.70 9.81
N ILE A 24 -3.34 -11.97 8.87
CA ILE A 24 -2.12 -12.75 9.12
C ILE A 24 -1.24 -12.02 10.14
N VAL A 25 -1.03 -10.71 9.99
CA VAL A 25 -0.26 -9.89 10.94
C VAL A 25 -0.93 -9.90 12.31
N LYS A 26 -2.25 -9.75 12.39
CA LYS A 26 -2.97 -9.83 13.66
C LYS A 26 -2.87 -11.22 14.31
N ALA A 27 -2.88 -12.28 13.51
CA ALA A 27 -2.74 -13.66 13.98
C ALA A 27 -1.31 -13.98 14.45
N ALA A 28 -0.29 -13.36 13.85
CA ALA A 28 1.09 -13.44 14.35
C ALA A 28 1.21 -12.86 15.77
N GLY A 29 0.35 -11.90 16.10
CA GLY A 29 0.25 -11.31 17.43
C GLY A 29 1.51 -10.52 17.83
N ASP A 30 1.66 -10.28 19.13
CA ASP A 30 2.77 -9.49 19.66
C ASP A 30 4.07 -10.30 19.86
N GLY A 31 4.09 -11.57 19.41
CA GLY A 31 5.26 -12.44 19.52
C GLY A 31 6.42 -12.05 18.61
N VAL A 32 6.16 -11.20 17.60
CA VAL A 32 7.16 -10.64 16.69
C VAL A 32 7.01 -9.13 16.72
N ASP A 33 8.10 -8.42 17.02
CA ASP A 33 8.15 -6.97 16.95
C ASP A 33 7.80 -6.49 15.51
N PRO A 34 6.99 -5.43 15.33
CA PRO A 34 6.59 -4.93 14.01
C PRO A 34 7.74 -4.63 13.05
N MET A 35 8.88 -4.12 13.54
CA MET A 35 10.04 -3.86 12.70
C MET A 35 10.64 -5.19 12.19
N THR A 36 10.74 -6.18 13.07
CA THR A 36 11.19 -7.54 12.72
C THR A 36 10.24 -8.18 11.70
N GLY A 37 8.93 -8.10 11.92
CA GLY A 37 7.92 -8.61 11.00
C GLY A 37 7.98 -7.95 9.62
N THR A 38 8.16 -6.63 9.60
CA THR A 38 8.35 -5.86 8.34
C THR A 38 9.62 -6.29 7.62
N GLY A 39 10.72 -6.51 8.36
CA GLY A 39 11.99 -6.99 7.81
C GLY A 39 11.85 -8.37 7.17
N ILE A 40 11.19 -9.31 7.85
CA ILE A 40 10.91 -10.65 7.30
C ILE A 40 10.08 -10.54 6.01
N GLY A 41 9.02 -9.73 6.02
CA GLY A 41 8.18 -9.50 4.84
C GLY A 41 8.97 -8.91 3.66
N CYS A 42 9.80 -7.89 3.91
CA CYS A 42 10.65 -7.27 2.90
C CYS A 42 11.63 -8.26 2.27
N VAL A 43 12.30 -9.08 3.09
CA VAL A 43 13.26 -10.09 2.61
C VAL A 43 12.56 -11.18 1.81
N ALA A 44 11.43 -11.70 2.31
CA ALA A 44 10.68 -12.76 1.64
C ALA A 44 10.13 -12.29 0.28
N ALA A 45 9.43 -11.15 0.26
CA ALA A 45 8.90 -10.58 -0.98
C ALA A 45 10.03 -10.18 -1.95
N GLY A 46 11.09 -9.56 -1.44
CA GLY A 46 12.27 -9.18 -2.20
C GLY A 46 12.94 -10.38 -2.87
N ALA A 47 13.13 -11.48 -2.14
CA ALA A 47 13.70 -12.71 -2.70
C ALA A 47 12.83 -13.29 -3.83
N ILE A 48 11.51 -13.36 -3.64
CA ILE A 48 10.58 -13.85 -4.68
C ILE A 48 10.66 -12.98 -5.93
N PHE A 49 10.62 -11.65 -5.78
CA PHE A 49 10.71 -10.74 -6.92
C PHE A 49 12.08 -10.77 -7.60
N LEU A 50 13.17 -10.89 -6.84
CA LEU A 50 14.52 -11.01 -7.41
C LEU A 50 14.68 -12.28 -8.25
N VAL A 51 14.19 -13.42 -7.75
CA VAL A 51 14.19 -14.68 -8.51
C VAL A 51 13.37 -14.52 -9.79
N TYR A 52 12.17 -13.95 -9.71
CA TYR A 52 11.34 -13.69 -10.88
C TYR A 52 12.06 -12.80 -11.91
N LEU A 53 12.69 -11.70 -11.47
CA LEU A 53 13.40 -10.79 -12.35
C LEU A 53 14.61 -11.46 -13.03
N ALA A 54 15.34 -12.28 -12.28
CA ALA A 54 16.48 -13.03 -12.80
C ALA A 54 16.06 -14.05 -13.87
N VAL A 55 15.02 -14.85 -13.59
CA VAL A 55 14.54 -15.91 -14.50
C VAL A 55 13.83 -15.33 -15.72
N SER A 56 13.13 -14.20 -15.57
CA SER A 56 12.44 -13.53 -16.69
C SER A 56 13.36 -12.69 -17.59
N GLY A 57 14.64 -12.55 -17.24
CA GLY A 57 15.59 -11.70 -17.97
C GLY A 57 15.27 -10.20 -17.90
N ARG A 58 14.48 -9.78 -16.90
CA ARG A 58 13.99 -8.40 -16.74
C ARG A 58 14.90 -7.50 -15.90
N ILE A 59 16.01 -8.05 -15.40
CA ILE A 59 17.09 -7.25 -14.82
C ILE A 59 17.75 -6.47 -15.97
N THR A 60 17.31 -5.23 -16.15
CA THR A 60 17.74 -4.33 -17.22
C THR A 60 18.35 -3.06 -16.64
N GLY A 61 19.05 -2.28 -17.46
CA GLY A 61 19.55 -0.95 -17.06
C GLY A 61 18.44 0.03 -16.63
N ALA A 62 17.15 -0.30 -16.87
CA ALA A 62 16.01 0.47 -16.41
C ALA A 62 15.96 0.63 -14.87
N VAL A 63 16.59 -0.26 -14.10
CA VAL A 63 16.73 -0.13 -12.64
C VAL A 63 17.44 1.18 -12.26
N LEU A 64 18.42 1.62 -13.06
CA LEU A 64 19.17 2.86 -12.85
C LEU A 64 18.53 4.08 -13.52
N SER A 65 17.40 3.90 -14.22
CA SER A 65 16.68 5.02 -14.80
C SER A 65 15.99 5.86 -13.72
N ARG A 66 15.61 7.11 -14.05
CA ARG A 66 14.79 7.94 -13.17
C ARG A 66 13.52 7.21 -12.71
N SER A 67 12.87 6.49 -13.60
CA SER A 67 11.67 5.68 -13.27
C SER A 67 12.01 4.56 -12.31
N GLY A 68 13.12 3.85 -12.53
CA GLY A 68 13.61 2.80 -11.62
C GLY A 68 13.89 3.34 -10.22
N MET A 69 14.55 4.50 -10.12
CA MET A 69 14.78 5.18 -8.84
C MET A 69 13.48 5.59 -8.15
N LEU A 70 12.49 6.10 -8.89
CA LEU A 70 11.17 6.45 -8.33
C LEU A 70 10.42 5.21 -7.82
N TYR A 71 10.47 4.08 -8.53
CA TYR A 71 9.92 2.82 -8.03
C TYR A 71 10.67 2.30 -6.80
N GLY A 72 12.00 2.46 -6.76
CA GLY A 72 12.80 2.14 -5.57
C GLY A 72 12.39 2.99 -4.36
N LEU A 73 12.24 4.29 -4.55
CA LEU A 73 11.77 5.21 -3.49
C LEU A 73 10.35 4.86 -3.03
N ALA A 74 9.44 4.57 -3.96
CA ALA A 74 8.08 4.12 -3.65
C ALA A 74 8.11 2.81 -2.83
N GLY A 75 9.00 1.89 -3.18
CA GLY A 75 9.26 0.67 -2.43
C GLY A 75 9.70 0.95 -0.99
N VAL A 76 10.68 1.83 -0.78
CA VAL A 76 11.15 2.20 0.57
C VAL A 76 10.03 2.86 1.39
N VAL A 77 9.33 3.84 0.81
CA VAL A 77 8.26 4.55 1.51
C VAL A 77 7.10 3.61 1.87
N SER A 78 6.70 2.74 0.95
CA SER A 78 5.59 1.82 1.18
C SER A 78 6.00 0.61 2.02
N PHE A 79 6.93 -0.22 1.54
CA PHE A 79 7.25 -1.51 2.16
C PHE A 79 8.10 -1.41 3.41
N ALA A 80 8.99 -0.41 3.53
CA ALA A 80 9.78 -0.26 4.75
C ALA A 80 9.04 0.61 5.78
N ILE A 81 8.71 1.85 5.42
CA ILE A 81 8.14 2.81 6.37
C ILE A 81 6.64 2.52 6.58
N GLY A 82 5.88 2.41 5.49
CA GLY A 82 4.43 2.21 5.53
C GLY A 82 4.02 0.93 6.24
N HIS A 83 4.60 -0.22 5.86
CA HIS A 83 4.26 -1.51 6.49
C HIS A 83 4.69 -1.57 7.96
N TYR A 84 5.85 -1.00 8.32
CA TYR A 84 6.25 -0.90 9.73
C TYR A 84 5.21 -0.16 10.57
N LEU A 85 4.77 1.01 10.09
CA LEU A 85 3.75 1.80 10.77
C LEU A 85 2.40 1.07 10.80
N TYR A 86 2.04 0.39 9.71
CA TYR A 86 0.79 -0.36 9.62
C TYR A 86 0.76 -1.56 10.56
N TYR A 87 1.82 -2.36 10.59
CA TYR A 87 1.92 -3.52 11.49
C TYR A 87 1.94 -3.07 12.95
N THR A 88 2.63 -1.98 13.24
CA THR A 88 2.59 -1.34 14.57
C THR A 88 1.16 -0.93 14.94
N ALA A 89 0.41 -0.35 14.00
CA ALA A 89 -0.99 0.01 14.24
C ALA A 89 -1.87 -1.23 14.47
N ILE A 90 -1.68 -2.31 13.70
CA ILE A 90 -2.43 -3.56 13.85
C ILE A 90 -2.21 -4.18 15.24
N ASN A 91 -0.96 -4.21 15.70
CA ASN A 91 -0.64 -4.74 17.03
C ASN A 91 -1.29 -3.89 18.13
N LYS A 92 -1.24 -2.56 18.01
CA LYS A 92 -1.76 -1.64 19.03
C LYS A 92 -3.29 -1.49 19.03
N SER A 93 -3.94 -1.56 17.87
CA SER A 93 -5.34 -1.14 17.70
C SER A 93 -6.21 -2.17 16.96
N GLY A 94 -5.62 -3.27 16.48
CA GLY A 94 -6.33 -4.32 15.76
C GLY A 94 -6.38 -4.12 14.25
N ALA A 95 -6.63 -5.21 13.52
CA ALA A 95 -6.60 -5.24 12.06
C ALA A 95 -7.67 -4.37 11.40
N ALA A 96 -8.93 -4.53 11.82
CA ALA A 96 -10.06 -3.84 11.20
C ALA A 96 -9.95 -2.31 11.34
N LEU A 97 -9.67 -1.83 12.56
CA LEU A 97 -9.48 -0.42 12.85
C LEU A 97 -8.29 0.17 12.06
N SER A 98 -7.14 -0.50 12.08
CA SER A 98 -5.95 -0.04 11.35
C SER A 98 -6.19 0.00 9.84
N ALA A 99 -6.83 -1.03 9.27
CA ALA A 99 -7.13 -1.11 7.85
C ALA A 99 -8.08 0.00 7.40
N SER A 100 -9.12 0.30 8.18
CA SER A 100 -10.07 1.38 7.90
C SER A 100 -9.41 2.75 7.88
N LEU A 101 -8.51 3.02 8.84
CA LEU A 101 -7.77 4.27 8.88
C LEU A 101 -6.82 4.39 7.69
N VAL A 102 -6.08 3.32 7.34
CA VAL A 102 -5.21 3.31 6.16
C VAL A 102 -6.01 3.51 4.88
N ALA A 103 -7.21 2.93 4.76
CA ALA A 103 -8.07 3.07 3.59
C ALA A 103 -8.49 4.53 3.29
N THR A 104 -8.24 5.48 4.22
CA THR A 104 -8.43 6.92 3.97
C THR A 104 -7.31 7.57 3.15
N TYR A 105 -6.21 6.85 2.85
CA TYR A 105 -5.09 7.37 2.07
C TYR A 105 -5.45 7.99 0.71
N PRO A 106 -6.52 7.60 -0.02
CA PRO A 106 -6.91 8.26 -1.26
C PRO A 106 -7.18 9.77 -1.08
N LEU A 107 -7.60 10.21 0.11
CA LEU A 107 -7.71 11.63 0.44
C LEU A 107 -6.36 12.33 0.33
N LEU A 108 -5.35 11.75 0.97
CA LEU A 108 -3.99 12.27 0.97
C LEU A 108 -3.42 12.21 -0.45
N THR A 109 -3.71 11.15 -1.20
CA THR A 109 -3.31 11.04 -2.61
C THR A 109 -3.89 12.18 -3.46
N VAL A 110 -5.19 12.48 -3.36
CA VAL A 110 -5.82 13.58 -4.12
C VAL A 110 -5.23 14.93 -3.73
N ILE A 111 -5.01 15.18 -2.42
CA ILE A 111 -4.41 16.43 -1.94
C ILE A 111 -2.98 16.58 -2.47
N ILE A 112 -2.15 15.54 -2.33
CA ILE A 112 -0.75 15.55 -2.80
C ILE A 112 -0.72 15.69 -4.33
N ALA A 113 -1.60 15.00 -5.05
CA ALA A 113 -1.72 15.11 -6.51
C ALA A 113 -2.05 16.54 -6.94
N ALA A 114 -3.01 17.18 -6.28
CA ALA A 114 -3.36 18.57 -6.55
C ALA A 114 -2.22 19.54 -6.26
N LEU A 115 -1.51 19.36 -5.12
CA LEU A 115 -0.43 20.26 -4.69
C LEU A 115 0.85 20.13 -5.53
N PHE A 116 1.26 18.91 -5.86
CA PHE A 116 2.56 18.65 -6.48
C PHE A 116 2.49 18.44 -8.00
N PHE A 117 1.35 17.96 -8.51
CA PHE A 117 1.18 17.64 -9.93
C PHE A 117 0.15 18.56 -10.62
N GLY A 118 -0.52 19.45 -9.87
CA GLY A 118 -1.51 20.38 -10.41
C GLY A 118 -2.77 19.69 -10.92
N GLU A 119 -3.05 18.46 -10.47
CA GLU A 119 -4.24 17.73 -10.89
C GLU A 119 -5.51 18.41 -10.36
N PRO A 120 -6.51 18.70 -11.21
CA PRO A 120 -7.73 19.36 -10.76
C PRO A 120 -8.53 18.42 -9.84
N VAL A 121 -8.78 18.87 -8.61
CA VAL A 121 -9.67 18.17 -7.69
C VAL A 121 -11.09 18.30 -8.21
N THR A 122 -11.58 17.24 -8.87
CA THR A 122 -12.95 17.20 -9.36
C THR A 122 -13.93 17.04 -8.20
N LEU A 123 -15.16 17.53 -8.38
CA LEU A 123 -16.23 17.33 -7.41
C LEU A 123 -16.48 15.83 -7.13
N ARG A 124 -16.34 14.98 -8.16
CA ARG A 124 -16.47 13.51 -8.04
C ARG A 124 -15.40 12.91 -7.14
N SER A 125 -14.12 13.28 -7.32
CA SER A 125 -13.03 12.83 -6.44
C SER A 125 -13.22 13.34 -5.02
N GLY A 126 -13.69 14.57 -4.83
CA GLY A 126 -13.98 15.12 -3.50
C GLY A 126 -15.08 14.35 -2.76
N ILE A 127 -16.21 14.09 -3.43
CA ILE A 127 -17.31 13.31 -2.85
C ILE A 127 -16.88 11.88 -2.53
N GLY A 128 -16.23 11.19 -3.47
CA GLY A 128 -15.77 9.81 -3.25
C GLY A 128 -14.80 9.71 -2.07
N THR A 129 -13.90 10.68 -1.96
CA THR A 129 -12.96 10.77 -0.84
C THR A 129 -13.67 10.98 0.50
N LEU A 130 -14.64 11.90 0.56
CA LEU A 130 -15.43 12.14 1.78
C LEU A 130 -16.17 10.88 2.23
N LEU A 131 -16.75 10.13 1.29
CA LEU A 131 -17.45 8.88 1.59
C LEU A 131 -16.52 7.82 2.18
N ILE A 132 -15.30 7.69 1.66
CA ILE A 132 -14.27 6.79 2.21
C ILE A 132 -13.94 7.17 3.66
N VAL A 133 -13.73 8.46 3.93
CA VAL A 133 -13.43 8.96 5.29
C VAL A 133 -14.59 8.69 6.24
N ILE A 134 -15.82 9.03 5.85
CA ILE A 134 -17.01 8.79 6.68
C ILE A 134 -17.18 7.30 6.96
N GLY A 135 -17.05 6.45 5.94
CA GLY A 135 -17.12 4.99 6.11
C GLY A 135 -16.07 4.46 7.09
N GLY A 136 -14.83 4.95 6.98
CA GLY A 136 -13.76 4.62 7.93
C GLY A 136 -14.06 5.08 9.36
N LEU A 137 -14.61 6.30 9.52
CA LEU A 137 -15.00 6.85 10.82
C LEU A 137 -16.12 6.04 11.48
N VAL A 138 -17.09 5.56 10.71
CA VAL A 138 -18.19 4.73 11.24
C VAL A 138 -17.66 3.41 11.82
N LEU A 139 -16.62 2.82 11.22
CA LEU A 139 -15.99 1.60 11.73
C LEU A 139 -15.18 1.81 13.02
N LEU A 140 -14.97 3.06 13.46
CA LEU A 140 -14.30 3.37 14.72
C LEU A 140 -15.20 3.22 15.95
N PHE A 141 -16.53 3.15 15.75
CA PHE A 141 -17.55 3.09 16.80
C PHE A 141 -18.31 1.77 16.75
#